data_AF-A0A662XRB5-F1
#
_entry.id   AF-A0A662XRB5-F1
#
_cell.length_a   1.000
_cell.length_b   1.000
_cell.length_c   1.000
_cell.angle_alpha   90.00
_cell.angle_beta   90.00
_cell.angle_gamma   90.00
#
_symmetry.space_group_name_H-M   'P 1'
#
loop_
_entity.id
_entity.type
_entity.pdbx_description
1 polymer ?
#
loop_
_entity_poly.entity_id
_entity_poly.type
_entity_poly.pdbx_seq_one_letter_code
_entity_poly.pdbx_strand_id
1 'polypeptide(L)'
;MGRYTTVQTFSDQDAKGAAVAYDAASSSAPPPSAAAPAPAGADGAGAKAQGGRDDASKFHLNRVDNVSGSSAGAGSGDFHMYRAARRRYASLRCNRPLGTRCLQAVARVAQMEQRYAETKAQREFEEKRKRSLEEFEAKVQKRAEKRRRRKERAKANALRKEPDEDDEQGGSKEAKEAKAIAKETQVPETPGGVPEIPNDGSFLERMLAMQKQQAATTSSQKSEEDA
;
A
#
# COMPACT_ATOMS: atom_id res chain seq x y z
N MET A 1 -41.32 -48.87 -29.19
CA MET A 1 -40.93 -47.98 -28.08
C MET A 1 -39.77 -47.11 -28.55
N GLY A 2 -40.08 -45.89 -29.01
CA GLY A 2 -39.07 -44.96 -29.54
C GLY A 2 -38.28 -44.30 -28.41
N ARG A 3 -36.94 -44.33 -28.51
CA ARG A 3 -36.04 -43.63 -27.58
C ARG A 3 -35.79 -42.22 -28.13
N TYR A 4 -36.38 -41.22 -27.49
CA TYR A 4 -36.01 -39.82 -27.74
C TYR A 4 -34.65 -39.55 -27.08
N THR A 5 -33.64 -39.23 -27.88
CA THR A 5 -32.38 -38.65 -27.40
C THR A 5 -32.47 -37.14 -27.63
N THR A 6 -32.68 -36.38 -26.56
CA THR A 6 -32.61 -34.91 -26.60
C THR A 6 -31.14 -34.51 -26.55
N VAL A 7 -30.55 -34.17 -27.71
CA VAL A 7 -29.25 -33.52 -27.76
C VAL A 7 -29.46 -32.06 -27.36
N GLN A 8 -29.25 -31.77 -26.09
CA GLN A 8 -29.29 -30.41 -25.55
C GLN A 8 -28.00 -29.70 -25.99
N THR A 9 -28.05 -29.01 -27.12
CA THR A 9 -26.96 -28.14 -27.58
C THR A 9 -27.02 -26.85 -26.77
N PHE A 10 -26.11 -26.69 -25.81
CA PHE A 10 -25.85 -25.39 -25.20
C PHE A 10 -25.13 -24.51 -26.23
N SER A 11 -25.86 -23.55 -26.80
CA SER A 11 -25.28 -22.49 -27.63
C SER A 11 -24.53 -21.50 -26.73
N ASP A 12 -23.23 -21.71 -26.58
CA ASP A 12 -22.31 -20.80 -25.87
C ASP A 12 -21.95 -19.60 -26.79
N GLN A 13 -22.98 -18.90 -27.29
CA GLN A 13 -22.84 -17.78 -28.24
C GLN A 13 -22.72 -16.40 -27.56
N ASP A 14 -22.77 -16.34 -26.22
CA ASP A 14 -22.69 -15.07 -25.47
C ASP A 14 -21.42 -14.97 -24.60
N ALA A 15 -20.31 -15.53 -25.06
CA ALA A 15 -18.99 -15.15 -24.56
C ALA A 15 -18.63 -13.75 -25.10
N LYS A 16 -19.26 -12.69 -24.56
CA LYS A 16 -18.75 -11.33 -24.69
C LYS A 16 -17.41 -11.26 -23.97
N GLY A 17 -16.34 -11.55 -24.71
CA GLY A 17 -14.97 -11.36 -24.26
C GLY A 17 -14.78 -9.90 -23.88
N ALA A 18 -14.85 -9.61 -22.58
CA ALA A 18 -14.46 -8.32 -22.03
C ALA A 18 -12.95 -8.17 -22.26
N ALA A 19 -12.57 -7.57 -23.39
CA ALA A 19 -11.23 -7.09 -23.62
C ALA A 19 -10.97 -5.96 -22.61
N VAL A 20 -10.32 -6.30 -21.50
CA VAL A 20 -9.81 -5.31 -20.55
C VAL A 20 -8.70 -4.56 -21.27
N ALA A 21 -9.01 -3.36 -21.78
CA ALA A 21 -8.00 -2.43 -22.26
C ALA A 21 -7.17 -1.96 -21.07
N TYR A 22 -5.91 -2.39 -21.02
CA TYR A 22 -4.92 -1.83 -20.10
C TYR A 22 -4.39 -0.53 -20.71
N ASP A 23 -5.10 0.57 -20.47
CA ASP A 23 -4.56 1.91 -20.64
C ASP A 23 -5.03 2.80 -19.49
N ALA A 24 -4.13 3.70 -19.05
CA ALA A 24 -4.32 4.73 -18.02
C ALA A 24 -3.89 4.44 -16.58
N ALA A 25 -2.72 3.85 -16.37
CA ALA A 25 -1.94 4.05 -15.13
C ALA A 25 -0.46 4.36 -15.42
N SER A 26 -0.19 5.20 -16.42
CA SER A 26 1.12 5.83 -16.64
C SER A 26 0.97 6.96 -17.65
N SER A 27 0.46 8.12 -17.21
CA SER A 27 0.95 9.45 -17.62
C SER A 27 -0.06 10.54 -17.23
N SER A 28 0.29 11.30 -16.21
CA SER A 28 -0.15 12.69 -16.11
C SER A 28 0.61 13.52 -17.14
N ALA A 29 0.01 13.83 -18.28
CA ALA A 29 0.45 14.91 -19.17
C ALA A 29 -0.72 15.34 -20.11
N PRO A 30 -0.88 16.64 -20.42
CA PRO A 30 -2.05 17.18 -21.13
C PRO A 30 -1.98 16.95 -22.66
N PRO A 31 -3.11 17.07 -23.38
CA PRO A 31 -3.25 16.51 -24.73
C PRO A 31 -2.70 17.43 -25.83
N PRO A 32 -2.08 16.89 -26.88
CA PRO A 32 -2.01 17.56 -28.17
C PRO A 32 -3.03 17.00 -29.17
N SER A 33 -3.59 17.95 -29.91
CA SER A 33 -4.53 17.84 -31.02
C SER A 33 -4.06 16.94 -32.17
N ALA A 34 -5.01 16.15 -32.68
CA ALA A 34 -5.20 15.64 -34.04
C ALA A 34 -4.02 15.63 -35.05
N ALA A 35 -3.63 14.42 -35.48
CA ALA A 35 -3.44 14.04 -36.90
C ALA A 35 -3.12 12.53 -37.01
N ALA A 36 -3.76 11.84 -37.96
CA ALA A 36 -3.52 10.44 -38.32
C ALA A 36 -2.50 10.34 -39.50
N PRO A 37 -2.31 9.18 -40.18
CA PRO A 37 -1.31 8.15 -39.88
C PRO A 37 -0.34 7.86 -41.06
N ALA A 38 0.76 7.11 -40.83
CA ALA A 38 1.46 6.34 -41.87
C ALA A 38 2.39 5.26 -41.27
N PRO A 39 2.36 3.99 -41.73
CA PRO A 39 3.40 3.01 -41.47
C PRO A 39 4.22 2.72 -42.74
N ALA A 40 5.55 2.79 -42.64
CA ALA A 40 6.46 2.20 -43.61
C ALA A 40 7.67 1.62 -42.84
N GLY A 41 7.94 0.34 -43.05
CA GLY A 41 8.92 -0.44 -42.29
C GLY A 41 10.37 -0.24 -42.71
N ALA A 42 11.28 -0.86 -41.96
CA ALA A 42 12.55 -1.39 -42.43
C ALA A 42 13.18 -2.28 -41.35
N ASP A 43 13.68 -3.42 -41.79
CA ASP A 43 14.47 -4.43 -41.10
C ASP A 43 15.75 -3.89 -40.44
N GLY A 44 16.22 -4.56 -39.38
CA GLY A 44 17.52 -4.23 -38.80
C GLY A 44 17.91 -5.01 -37.54
N ALA A 45 18.37 -6.25 -37.75
CA ALA A 45 19.43 -6.97 -37.04
C ALA A 45 19.83 -6.59 -35.58
N GLY A 46 19.77 -7.59 -34.71
CA GLY A 46 20.87 -7.86 -33.76
C GLY A 46 20.78 -7.26 -32.37
N ALA A 47 19.90 -7.81 -31.51
CA ALA A 47 20.01 -7.59 -30.06
C ALA A 47 20.59 -8.82 -29.36
N LYS A 48 21.93 -8.88 -29.27
CA LYS A 48 22.60 -9.60 -28.17
C LYS A 48 22.35 -8.80 -26.88
N ALA A 49 21.25 -9.08 -26.18
CA ALA A 49 21.09 -8.60 -24.81
C ALA A 49 21.82 -9.58 -23.87
N GLN A 50 23.03 -9.20 -23.49
CA GLN A 50 23.69 -9.70 -22.29
C GLN A 50 22.74 -9.56 -21.09
N GLY A 51 22.60 -10.63 -20.33
CA GLY A 51 21.81 -10.67 -19.11
C GLY A 51 22.36 -9.68 -18.08
N GLY A 52 21.72 -8.51 -18.00
CA GLY A 52 21.74 -7.68 -16.81
C GLY A 52 20.99 -8.42 -15.71
N ARG A 53 21.68 -8.70 -14.60
CA ARG A 53 21.06 -8.89 -13.30
C ARG A 53 20.21 -7.64 -13.03
N ASP A 54 19.05 -7.82 -12.40
CA ASP A 54 18.11 -6.76 -11.94
C ASP A 54 16.80 -6.59 -12.72
N ASP A 55 16.20 -7.67 -13.21
CA ASP A 55 14.81 -7.64 -13.67
C ASP A 55 14.01 -8.85 -13.14
N ALA A 56 13.80 -8.90 -11.82
CA ALA A 56 12.90 -9.88 -11.19
C ALA A 56 11.41 -9.68 -11.57
N SER A 57 11.09 -8.62 -12.31
CA SER A 57 9.75 -8.30 -12.79
C SER A 57 9.59 -8.30 -14.32
N LYS A 58 10.64 -8.58 -15.12
CA LYS A 58 10.45 -8.81 -16.56
C LYS A 58 10.00 -10.23 -16.81
N PHE A 59 8.72 -10.35 -17.18
CA PHE A 59 8.19 -11.55 -17.78
C PHE A 59 9.13 -12.03 -18.90
N HIS A 60 9.74 -13.20 -18.71
CA HIS A 60 10.50 -13.87 -19.76
C HIS A 60 9.53 -14.36 -20.84
N LEU A 61 9.28 -13.51 -21.82
CA LEU A 61 8.56 -13.88 -23.03
C LEU A 61 9.57 -14.49 -24.00
N ASN A 62 9.56 -15.81 -24.11
CA ASN A 62 10.26 -16.52 -25.16
C ASN A 62 9.54 -16.25 -26.49
N ARG A 63 9.86 -15.13 -27.12
CA ARG A 63 9.36 -14.79 -28.45
C ARG A 63 10.03 -15.73 -29.46
N VAL A 64 9.21 -16.38 -30.29
CA VAL A 64 9.69 -17.20 -31.39
C VAL A 64 9.65 -16.34 -32.63
N ASP A 65 10.81 -16.02 -33.20
CA ASP A 65 10.90 -15.08 -34.33
C ASP A 65 10.59 -15.73 -35.69
N ASN A 66 10.56 -17.07 -35.76
CA ASN A 66 10.34 -17.84 -37.00
C ASN A 66 8.92 -18.43 -37.11
N VAL A 67 7.89 -17.66 -36.73
CA VAL A 67 6.50 -18.11 -36.89
C VAL A 67 6.05 -17.87 -38.32
N SER A 68 6.04 -18.94 -39.12
CA SER A 68 5.38 -18.92 -40.43
C SER A 68 3.85 -18.85 -40.23
N GLY A 69 3.16 -18.11 -41.08
CA GLY A 69 1.72 -17.81 -40.93
C GLY A 69 0.86 -19.07 -40.81
N SER A 70 -0.25 -18.99 -40.06
CA SER A 70 -1.09 -20.16 -39.75
C SER A 70 -1.71 -20.87 -40.96
N SER A 71 -1.74 -20.21 -42.12
CA SER A 71 -2.19 -20.76 -43.41
C SER A 71 -1.06 -20.98 -44.42
N ALA A 72 0.20 -20.74 -44.03
CA ALA A 72 1.33 -21.03 -44.89
C ALA A 72 1.45 -22.56 -45.03
N GLY A 73 1.61 -23.03 -46.28
CA GLY A 73 1.76 -24.46 -46.56
C GLY A 73 3.01 -25.05 -45.90
N ALA A 74 3.03 -26.39 -45.77
CA ALA A 74 4.16 -27.09 -45.15
C ALA A 74 5.44 -26.88 -45.95
N GLY A 75 6.41 -26.17 -45.35
CA GLY A 75 7.72 -25.95 -45.92
C GLY A 75 8.58 -27.22 -45.81
N SER A 76 9.60 -27.33 -46.67
CA SER A 76 10.56 -28.46 -46.62
C SER A 76 11.31 -28.55 -45.27
N GLY A 77 11.41 -27.44 -44.53
CA GLY A 77 12.00 -27.38 -43.19
C GLY A 77 11.08 -27.84 -42.05
N ASP A 78 9.76 -27.89 -42.26
CA ASP A 78 8.79 -28.14 -41.18
C ASP A 78 8.92 -29.56 -40.61
N PHE A 79 9.31 -30.53 -41.44
CA PHE A 79 9.57 -31.89 -40.99
C PHE A 79 10.73 -31.96 -39.98
N HIS A 80 11.82 -31.23 -40.24
CA HIS A 80 12.96 -31.18 -39.33
C HIS A 80 12.64 -30.41 -38.06
N MET A 81 11.88 -29.31 -38.17
CA MET A 81 11.38 -28.57 -37.00
C MET A 81 10.48 -29.44 -36.14
N TYR A 82 9.54 -30.19 -36.73
CA TYR A 82 8.69 -31.14 -36.01
C TYR A 82 9.51 -32.23 -35.33
N ARG A 83 10.51 -32.82 -36.01
CA ARG A 83 11.37 -33.86 -35.43
C ARG A 83 12.17 -33.33 -34.24
N ALA A 84 12.74 -32.12 -34.35
CA ALA A 84 13.46 -31.47 -33.28
C ALA A 84 12.53 -31.13 -32.11
N ALA A 85 11.35 -30.57 -32.38
CA ALA A 85 10.33 -30.27 -31.38
C ALA A 85 9.90 -31.54 -30.63
N ARG A 86 9.63 -32.64 -31.34
CA ARG A 86 9.22 -33.91 -30.73
C ARG A 86 10.30 -34.48 -29.79
N ARG A 87 11.57 -34.41 -30.18
CA ARG A 87 12.69 -34.80 -29.28
C ARG A 87 12.77 -33.92 -28.04
N ARG A 88 12.62 -32.60 -28.19
CA ARG A 88 12.57 -31.67 -27.05
C ARG A 88 11.40 -31.98 -26.12
N TYR A 89 10.20 -32.19 -26.67
CA TYR A 89 9.00 -32.54 -25.88
C TYR A 89 9.13 -33.89 -25.17
N ALA A 90 9.68 -34.92 -25.82
CA ALA A 90 9.91 -36.22 -25.19
C ALA A 90 10.90 -36.11 -24.03
N SER A 91 12.01 -35.40 -24.22
CA SER A 91 12.99 -35.14 -23.15
C SER A 91 12.38 -34.35 -21.99
N LEU A 92 11.56 -33.35 -22.27
CA LEU A 92 10.85 -32.57 -21.24
C LEU A 92 9.79 -33.39 -20.48
N ARG A 93 9.17 -34.39 -21.11
CA ARG A 93 8.22 -35.29 -20.42
C ARG A 93 8.93 -36.25 -19.45
N CYS A 94 10.08 -36.78 -19.85
CA CYS A 94 10.83 -37.73 -19.00
C CYS A 94 11.60 -37.04 -17.87
N ASN A 95 12.03 -35.79 -18.06
CA ASN A 95 12.83 -35.05 -17.06
C ASN A 95 12.03 -34.10 -16.16
N ARG A 96 10.70 -33.97 -16.33
CA ARG A 96 9.91 -33.07 -15.48
C ARG A 96 9.37 -33.82 -14.26
N PRO A 97 9.88 -33.57 -13.04
CA PRO A 97 9.27 -34.13 -11.84
C PRO A 97 7.83 -33.62 -11.73
N LEU A 98 6.87 -34.55 -11.67
CA LEU A 98 5.44 -34.26 -11.56
C LEU A 98 5.09 -33.41 -10.32
N GLY A 99 5.99 -33.29 -9.33
CA GLY A 99 5.77 -32.53 -8.10
C GLY A 99 6.01 -31.01 -8.16
N THR A 100 6.79 -30.49 -9.11
CA THR A 100 7.22 -29.07 -9.05
C THR A 100 6.12 -28.06 -9.40
N ARG A 101 5.12 -28.45 -10.19
CA ARG A 101 3.98 -27.58 -10.51
C ARG A 101 3.06 -27.36 -9.32
N CYS A 102 2.80 -28.41 -8.52
CA CYS A 102 1.97 -28.30 -7.33
C CYS A 102 2.66 -27.41 -6.28
N LEU A 103 3.96 -27.61 -6.07
CA LEU A 103 4.74 -26.79 -5.15
C LEU A 103 4.76 -25.31 -5.56
N GLN A 104 4.91 -25.01 -6.85
CA GLN A 104 4.89 -23.63 -7.33
C GLN A 104 3.49 -22.99 -7.17
N ALA A 105 2.41 -23.75 -7.41
CA ALA A 105 1.05 -23.26 -7.20
C ALA A 105 0.79 -22.96 -5.71
N VAL A 106 1.17 -23.87 -4.81
CA VAL A 106 1.07 -23.68 -3.35
C VAL A 106 1.89 -22.49 -2.90
N ALA A 107 3.14 -22.35 -3.36
CA ALA A 107 4.00 -21.22 -3.02
C ALA A 107 3.40 -19.88 -3.50
N ARG A 108 2.82 -19.85 -4.71
CA ARG A 108 2.14 -18.67 -5.22
C ARG A 108 0.90 -18.31 -4.39
N VAL A 109 0.09 -19.29 -4.00
CA VAL A 109 -1.09 -19.07 -3.15
C VAL A 109 -0.66 -18.55 -1.78
N ALA A 110 0.34 -19.17 -1.14
CA ALA A 110 0.87 -18.72 0.14
C ALA A 110 1.38 -17.27 0.08
N GLN A 111 2.07 -16.87 -0.99
CA GLN A 111 2.50 -15.48 -1.20
C GLN A 111 1.32 -14.51 -1.35
N MET A 112 0.23 -14.92 -2.02
CA MET A 112 -0.97 -14.08 -2.11
C MET A 112 -1.66 -13.93 -0.76
N GLU A 113 -1.75 -15.01 0.02
CA GLU A 113 -2.33 -14.99 1.37
C GLU A 113 -1.53 -14.10 2.33
N GLN A 114 -0.19 -14.17 2.28
CA GLN A 114 0.69 -13.28 3.05
C GLN A 114 0.45 -11.80 2.72
N ARG A 115 0.44 -11.44 1.42
CA ARG A 115 0.17 -10.06 0.99
C ARG A 115 -1.21 -9.58 1.43
N TYR A 116 -2.21 -10.47 1.39
CA TYR A 116 -3.55 -10.15 1.85
C TYR A 116 -3.57 -9.88 3.37
N ALA A 117 -2.92 -10.72 4.16
CA ALA A 117 -2.81 -10.54 5.61
C ALA A 117 -2.11 -9.23 5.97
N GLU A 118 -1.00 -8.91 5.31
CA GLU A 118 -0.26 -7.64 5.51
C GLU A 118 -1.12 -6.42 5.16
N THR A 119 -1.78 -6.45 4.00
CA THR A 119 -2.66 -5.36 3.55
C THR A 119 -3.82 -5.16 4.51
N LYS A 120 -4.41 -6.26 5.00
CA LYS A 120 -5.50 -6.21 5.98
C LYS A 120 -5.03 -5.62 7.31
N ALA A 121 -3.87 -6.06 7.82
CA ALA A 121 -3.30 -5.53 9.05
C ALA A 121 -2.99 -4.01 8.96
N GLN A 122 -2.46 -3.56 7.82
CA GLN A 122 -2.20 -2.13 7.57
C GLN A 122 -3.50 -1.31 7.57
N ARG A 123 -4.54 -1.78 6.89
CA ARG A 123 -5.85 -1.10 6.88
C ARG A 123 -6.45 -0.98 8.27
N GLU A 124 -6.45 -2.06 9.05
CA GLU A 124 -6.96 -2.04 10.41
C GLU A 124 -6.17 -1.09 11.31
N PHE A 125 -4.85 -1.01 11.12
CA PHE A 125 -4.00 -0.06 11.85
C PHE A 125 -4.30 1.39 11.48
N GLU A 126 -4.43 1.69 10.19
CA GLU A 126 -4.79 3.03 9.71
C GLU A 126 -6.17 3.46 10.18
N GLU A 127 -7.15 2.57 10.15
CA GLU A 127 -8.49 2.84 10.65
C GLU A 127 -8.48 3.14 12.15
N LYS A 128 -7.76 2.34 12.95
CA LYS A 128 -7.60 2.60 14.40
C LYS A 128 -6.93 3.96 14.65
N ARG A 129 -5.91 4.30 13.86
CA ARG A 129 -5.23 5.60 13.95
C ARG A 129 -6.16 6.75 13.60
N LYS A 130 -6.94 6.63 12.51
CA LYS A 130 -7.93 7.63 12.09
C LYS A 130 -9.01 7.85 13.15
N ARG A 131 -9.60 6.76 13.67
CA ARG A 131 -10.59 6.86 14.77
C ARG A 131 -10.03 7.55 16.01
N SER A 132 -8.78 7.24 16.37
CA SER A 132 -8.11 7.88 17.52
C SER A 132 -7.89 9.38 17.29
N LEU A 133 -7.53 9.78 16.07
CA LEU A 133 -7.40 11.19 15.69
C LEU A 133 -8.74 11.91 15.71
N GLU A 134 -9.78 11.32 15.13
CA GLU A 134 -11.15 11.87 15.13
C GLU A 134 -11.70 12.07 16.55
N GLU A 135 -11.48 11.10 17.46
CA GLU A 135 -11.85 11.23 18.86
C GLU A 135 -11.11 12.36 19.58
N PHE A 136 -9.81 12.54 19.26
CA PHE A 136 -9.01 13.61 19.82
C PHE A 136 -9.48 14.97 19.28
N GLU A 137 -9.70 15.10 17.98
CA GLU A 137 -10.24 16.29 17.35
C GLU A 137 -11.62 16.66 17.90
N ALA A 138 -12.52 15.69 18.08
CA ALA A 138 -13.83 15.93 18.70
C ALA A 138 -13.69 16.45 20.14
N LYS A 139 -12.74 15.95 20.92
CA LYS A 139 -12.45 16.47 22.27
C LYS A 139 -11.87 17.89 22.22
N VAL A 140 -10.99 18.18 21.28
CA VAL A 140 -10.41 19.52 21.08
C VAL A 140 -11.48 20.52 20.63
N GLN A 141 -12.33 20.14 19.68
CA GLN A 141 -13.46 20.94 19.21
C GLN A 141 -14.44 21.25 20.34
N LYS A 142 -14.85 20.26 21.14
CA LYS A 142 -15.71 20.48 22.33
C LYS A 142 -15.08 21.48 23.32
N ARG A 143 -13.77 21.41 23.55
CA ARG A 143 -13.04 22.36 24.42
C ARG A 143 -12.97 23.76 23.80
N ALA A 144 -12.70 23.85 22.49
CA ALA A 144 -12.64 25.10 21.74
C ALA A 144 -14.00 25.80 21.71
N GLU A 145 -15.08 25.05 21.44
CA GLU A 145 -16.46 25.54 21.44
C GLU A 145 -16.86 26.05 22.84
N LYS A 146 -16.52 25.31 23.91
CA LYS A 146 -16.75 25.77 25.29
C LYS A 146 -16.02 27.08 25.58
N ARG A 147 -14.79 27.25 25.10
CA ARG A 147 -14.04 28.52 25.21
C ARG A 147 -14.70 29.63 24.40
N ARG A 148 -15.15 29.35 23.17
CA ARG A 148 -15.87 30.30 22.31
C ARG A 148 -17.16 30.79 22.97
N ARG A 149 -18.00 29.87 23.47
CA ARG A 149 -19.24 30.21 24.18
C ARG A 149 -19.00 31.05 25.44
N ARG A 150 -17.92 30.80 26.17
CA ARG A 150 -17.53 31.63 27.33
C ARG A 150 -17.12 33.04 26.91
N LYS A 151 -16.33 33.16 25.85
CA LYS A 151 -15.93 34.47 25.29
C LYS A 151 -17.14 35.24 24.77
N GLU A 152 -18.06 34.59 24.07
CA GLU A 152 -19.31 35.20 23.58
C GLU A 152 -20.21 35.68 24.73
N ARG A 153 -20.38 34.87 25.79
CA ARG A 153 -21.11 35.28 27.00
C ARG A 153 -20.45 36.45 27.73
N ALA A 154 -19.13 36.45 27.85
CA ALA A 154 -18.39 37.56 28.47
C ALA A 154 -18.53 38.84 27.64
N LYS A 155 -18.45 38.75 26.31
CA LYS A 155 -18.65 39.87 25.39
C LYS A 155 -20.08 40.42 25.45
N ALA A 156 -21.09 39.54 25.46
CA ALA A 156 -22.48 39.95 25.59
C ALA A 156 -22.78 40.62 26.95
N ASN A 157 -22.17 40.13 28.03
CA ASN A 157 -22.32 40.73 29.36
C ASN A 157 -21.60 42.10 29.44
N ALA A 158 -20.47 42.28 28.74
CA ALA A 158 -19.79 43.57 28.67
C ALA A 158 -20.62 44.61 27.91
N LEU A 159 -21.25 44.25 26.78
CA LEU A 159 -22.15 45.14 26.04
C LEU A 159 -23.45 45.46 26.81
N ARG A 160 -23.98 44.52 27.61
CA ARG A 160 -25.14 44.81 28.47
C ARG A 160 -24.76 45.69 29.66
N LYS A 161 -23.49 45.66 30.07
CA LYS A 161 -22.91 46.53 31.09
C LYS A 161 -22.23 47.73 30.43
N GLU A 162 -22.79 48.21 29.31
CA GLU A 162 -22.51 49.55 28.82
C GLU A 162 -22.70 50.54 29.99
N PRO A 163 -21.77 51.48 30.14
CA PRO A 163 -21.78 52.43 31.22
C PRO A 163 -23.00 53.32 31.05
N ASP A 164 -23.98 53.19 31.94
CA ASP A 164 -24.78 54.36 32.27
C ASP A 164 -23.76 55.43 32.71
N GLU A 165 -23.65 56.47 31.89
CA GLU A 165 -22.95 57.70 32.19
C GLU A 165 -23.64 58.38 33.39
N ASP A 166 -23.46 57.86 34.59
CA ASP A 166 -23.76 58.55 35.85
C ASP A 166 -23.32 57.67 37.04
N ASP A 167 -22.01 57.66 37.32
CA ASP A 167 -21.53 57.52 38.69
C ASP A 167 -20.10 58.06 38.75
N GLU A 168 -20.02 59.40 38.75
CA GLU A 168 -19.01 60.06 39.56
C GLU A 168 -19.10 59.50 40.99
N GLN A 169 -17.92 59.38 41.62
CA GLN A 169 -17.74 59.32 43.07
C GLN A 169 -17.55 57.93 43.71
N GLY A 170 -16.28 57.51 43.67
CA GLY A 170 -15.56 57.27 44.92
C GLY A 170 -15.61 55.85 45.50
N GLY A 171 -14.43 55.21 45.58
CA GLY A 171 -14.25 54.09 46.49
C GLY A 171 -13.07 53.19 46.18
N SER A 172 -11.94 53.47 46.84
CA SER A 172 -10.96 52.49 47.38
C SER A 172 -10.53 51.34 46.45
N LYS A 173 -9.37 51.41 45.77
CA LYS A 173 -8.01 51.17 46.32
C LYS A 173 -7.93 50.05 47.37
N GLU A 174 -7.01 49.11 47.08
CA GLU A 174 -6.41 48.12 47.99
C GLU A 174 -7.25 46.88 48.35
N ALA A 175 -7.09 45.82 47.56
CA ALA A 175 -6.87 44.44 48.03
C ALA A 175 -7.05 43.43 46.88
N LYS A 176 -5.97 43.08 46.17
CA LYS A 176 -5.77 41.72 45.59
C LYS A 176 -4.40 41.52 44.93
N GLU A 177 -3.33 42.01 45.56
CA GLU A 177 -1.99 41.41 45.43
C GLU A 177 -1.88 40.24 46.42
N ALA A 178 -2.47 39.08 46.12
CA ALA A 178 -2.18 37.83 46.85
C ALA A 178 -2.82 36.61 46.15
N LYS A 179 -2.56 36.40 44.86
CA LYS A 179 -2.82 35.07 44.23
C LYS A 179 -2.08 34.84 42.90
N ALA A 180 -0.86 35.35 42.78
CA ALA A 180 0.00 35.18 41.61
C ALA A 180 1.24 34.29 41.86
N ILE A 181 1.34 33.62 43.02
CA ILE A 181 2.51 32.79 43.39
C ILE A 181 2.05 31.36 43.67
N ALA A 182 1.63 30.62 42.65
CA ALA A 182 1.46 29.16 42.69
C ALA A 182 1.20 28.59 41.29
N LYS A 183 2.02 28.97 40.31
CA LYS A 183 2.12 28.28 39.00
C LYS A 183 3.39 28.72 38.27
N GLU A 184 4.49 28.74 39.00
CA GLU A 184 5.83 28.91 38.47
C GLU A 184 6.58 27.60 38.67
N THR A 185 6.20 26.61 37.89
CA THR A 185 7.12 25.61 37.34
C THR A 185 7.01 25.75 35.84
N GLN A 186 7.45 26.90 35.35
CA GLN A 186 7.83 27.07 33.95
C GLN A 186 9.06 26.20 33.73
N VAL A 187 8.83 24.99 33.22
CA VAL A 187 9.89 24.23 32.56
C VAL A 187 10.21 25.02 31.29
N PRO A 188 11.45 25.47 31.07
CA PRO A 188 11.81 26.17 29.85
C PRO A 188 11.56 25.24 28.67
N GLU A 189 10.60 25.60 27.82
CA GLU A 189 10.38 24.95 26.54
C GLU A 189 11.65 25.12 25.71
N THR A 190 12.47 24.08 25.68
CA THR A 190 13.58 23.99 24.74
C THR A 190 13.01 24.03 23.32
N PRO A 191 13.68 24.71 22.37
CA PRO A 191 13.18 24.98 21.02
C PRO A 191 13.24 23.71 20.15
N GLY A 192 12.41 22.72 20.50
CA GLY A 192 12.34 21.42 19.86
C GLY A 192 11.06 20.64 20.13
N GLY A 193 10.19 21.06 21.07
CA GLY A 193 8.85 20.49 21.24
C GLY A 193 8.81 19.00 21.57
N VAL A 194 9.94 18.41 21.98
CA VAL A 194 10.00 17.04 22.47
C VAL A 194 9.63 17.07 23.95
N PRO A 195 8.47 16.52 24.37
CA PRO A 195 8.12 16.47 25.78
C PRO A 195 9.21 15.68 26.53
N GLU A 196 9.79 16.31 27.56
CA GLU A 196 10.76 15.67 28.44
C GLU A 196 10.19 14.36 28.97
N ILE A 197 10.78 13.25 28.53
CA ILE A 197 10.44 11.92 29.03
C ILE A 197 10.88 11.90 30.49
N PRO A 198 9.97 11.66 31.46
CA PRO A 198 10.34 11.51 32.86
C PRO A 198 11.46 10.47 32.98
N ASN A 199 12.57 10.86 33.60
CA ASN A 199 13.76 10.02 33.75
C ASN A 199 13.54 8.97 34.86
N ASP A 200 12.49 8.18 34.73
CA ASP A 200 12.05 7.18 35.72
C ASP A 200 12.83 5.85 35.57
N GLY A 201 13.93 5.81 34.81
CA GLY A 201 14.71 4.59 34.54
C GLY A 201 13.99 3.53 33.67
N SER A 202 12.67 3.62 33.51
CA SER A 202 11.84 2.66 32.76
C SER A 202 12.22 2.51 31.29
N PHE A 203 12.79 3.56 30.68
CA PHE A 203 13.29 3.51 29.30
C PHE A 203 14.53 2.61 29.19
N LEU A 204 15.45 2.71 30.15
CA LEU A 204 16.69 1.92 30.16
C LEU A 204 16.39 0.44 30.41
N GLU A 205 15.43 0.15 31.30
CA GLU A 205 14.93 -1.22 31.49
C GLU A 205 14.28 -1.80 30.23
N ARG A 206 13.45 -1.02 29.53
CA ARG A 206 12.85 -1.45 28.25
C ARG A 206 13.91 -1.72 27.19
N MET A 207 14.95 -0.89 27.13
CA MET A 207 16.02 -1.05 26.15
C MET A 207 16.89 -2.28 26.44
N LEU A 208 17.21 -2.54 27.71
CA LEU A 208 17.92 -3.76 28.12
C LEU A 208 17.09 -5.03 27.91
N ALA A 209 15.78 -4.98 28.17
CA ALA A 209 14.87 -6.10 27.90
C ALA A 209 14.81 -6.43 26.40
N MET A 210 14.78 -5.40 25.55
CA MET A 210 14.78 -5.55 24.09
C MET A 210 16.09 -6.17 23.58
N GLN A 211 17.25 -5.76 24.12
CA GLN A 211 18.54 -6.38 23.78
C GLN A 211 18.60 -7.86 24.18
N LYS A 212 18.07 -8.23 25.35
CA LYS A 212 18.02 -9.64 25.79
C LYS A 212 17.15 -10.49 24.88
N GLN A 213 16.03 -9.97 24.41
CA GLN A 213 15.15 -10.67 23.47
C GLN A 213 15.84 -10.87 22.11
N GLN A 214 16.52 -9.85 21.59
CA GLN A 214 17.28 -9.96 20.34
C GLN A 214 18.39 -11.00 20.46
N ALA A 215 19.18 -10.98 21.55
CA ALA A 215 20.23 -11.96 21.79
C ALA A 215 19.66 -13.39 21.84
N ALA A 216 18.55 -13.60 22.54
CA ALA A 216 17.88 -14.89 22.61
C ALA A 216 17.41 -15.40 21.22
N THR A 217 16.78 -14.53 20.42
CA THR A 217 16.35 -14.91 19.07
C THR A 217 17.50 -15.24 18.14
N THR A 218 18.62 -14.50 18.23
CA THR A 218 19.81 -14.82 17.42
C THR A 218 20.48 -16.12 17.85
N SER A 219 20.45 -16.44 19.15
CA SER A 219 20.99 -17.72 19.65
C SER A 219 20.13 -18.93 19.23
N SER A 220 18.80 -18.78 19.20
CA SER A 220 17.92 -19.89 18.78
C SER A 220 18.01 -20.16 17.29
N GLN A 221 18.13 -19.11 16.46
CA GLN A 221 18.33 -19.25 15.03
C GLN A 221 19.66 -19.94 14.69
N LYS A 222 20.71 -19.66 15.46
CA LYS A 222 22.01 -20.30 15.25
C LYS A 222 22.01 -21.79 15.64
N SER A 223 21.26 -22.17 16.68
CA SER A 223 21.12 -23.58 17.06
C SER A 223 20.24 -24.40 16.11
N GLU A 224 19.36 -23.76 15.33
CA GLU A 224 18.55 -24.42 14.31
C GLU A 224 19.30 -24.60 12.97
N GLU A 225 20.33 -23.80 12.68
CA GLU A 225 21.16 -23.99 11.48
C GLU A 225 22.28 -25.05 11.66
N ASP A 226 22.70 -25.32 12.90
CA ASP A 226 23.77 -26.28 13.23
C ASP A 226 23.26 -27.72 13.51
N ALA A 227 21.95 -27.97 13.38
CA ALA A 227 21.30 -29.28 13.57
C ALA A 227 20.77 -29.87 12.25
#